data_AF-A0A8J5D295-F1
#
_entry.id   AF-A0A8J5D295-F1
#
_cell.length_a   1.000
_cell.length_b   1.000
_cell.length_c   1.000
_cell.angle_alpha   90.00
_cell.angle_beta   90.00
_cell.angle_gamma   90.00
#
_symmetry.space_group_name_H-M   'P 1'
#
loop_
_entity.id
_entity.type
_entity.pdbx_description
1 polymer ?
#
loop_
_entity_poly.entity_id
_entity_poly.type
_entity_poly.pdbx_seq_one_letter_code
_entity_poly.pdbx_strand_id
1 'polypeptide(L)'
;MEQHHFNHAVMILNSEGHNIFSNLPSAHYARVMNILKASILATDLTVYLQVRTQFFSLVSEGQFDVSNRSHRDLLRSFLMTACDIGASTKPWDIQFKVAKLVTSEFFDQGDLEKTKLKITPPALMALTNE
;
A
#
# COMPACT_ATOMS: atom_id res chain seq x y z
N MET A 1 -1.42 -9.51 1.43
CA MET A 1 -0.67 -9.52 0.15
C MET A 1 0.72 -8.90 0.28
N GLU A 2 0.91 -8.02 1.26
CA GLU A 2 2.00 -7.07 1.43
C GLU A 2 3.28 -7.75 1.90
N GLN A 3 3.17 -8.75 2.77
CA GLN A 3 4.32 -9.58 3.15
C GLN A 3 4.88 -10.35 1.94
N HIS A 4 4.01 -10.78 1.01
CA HIS A 4 4.43 -11.41 -0.24
C HIS A 4 5.10 -10.39 -1.18
N HIS A 5 4.56 -9.18 -1.33
CA HIS A 5 5.20 -8.09 -2.07
C HIS A 5 6.59 -7.73 -1.52
N PHE A 6 6.75 -7.66 -0.20
CA PHE A 6 8.06 -7.43 0.41
C PHE A 6 9.04 -8.55 0.10
N ASN A 7 8.61 -9.82 0.21
CA ASN A 7 9.47 -10.96 -0.12
C ASN A 7 9.91 -10.93 -1.59
N HIS A 8 9.01 -10.56 -2.52
CA HIS A 8 9.35 -10.37 -3.93
C HIS A 8 10.35 -9.22 -4.13
N ALA A 9 10.18 -8.08 -3.46
CA ALA A 9 11.13 -6.98 -3.52
C ALA A 9 12.54 -7.42 -3.03
N VAL A 10 12.60 -8.18 -1.93
CA VAL A 10 13.87 -8.75 -1.41
C VAL A 10 14.49 -9.73 -2.41
N MET A 11 13.70 -10.59 -3.04
CA MET A 11 14.16 -11.53 -4.06
C MET A 11 14.82 -10.79 -5.23
N ILE A 12 14.17 -9.74 -5.74
CA ILE A 12 14.72 -8.92 -6.83
C ILE A 12 16.01 -8.25 -6.36
N LEU A 13 16.04 -7.64 -5.18
CA LEU A 13 17.24 -6.98 -4.65
C LEU A 13 18.42 -7.94 -4.46
N ASN A 14 18.16 -9.21 -4.15
CA ASN A 14 19.19 -10.24 -4.00
C ASN A 14 19.57 -10.94 -5.31
N SER A 15 18.88 -10.63 -6.42
CA SER A 15 19.21 -11.17 -7.73
C SER A 15 20.52 -10.57 -8.25
N GLU A 16 21.31 -11.37 -8.96
CA GLU A 16 22.61 -10.95 -9.49
C GLU A 16 22.46 -9.68 -10.34
N GLY A 17 23.27 -8.65 -10.04
CA GLY A 17 23.24 -7.36 -10.74
C GLY A 17 22.09 -6.41 -10.38
N HIS A 18 21.17 -6.78 -9.48
CA HIS A 18 19.98 -5.98 -9.16
C HIS A 18 20.02 -5.29 -7.80
N ASN A 19 21.04 -5.57 -6.97
CA ASN A 19 21.17 -4.95 -5.65
C ASN A 19 21.61 -3.48 -5.76
N ILE A 20 20.64 -2.58 -5.90
CA ILE A 20 20.86 -1.12 -5.91
C ILE A 20 21.39 -0.57 -4.58
N PHE A 21 21.39 -1.36 -3.51
CA PHE A 21 21.91 -1.00 -2.18
C PHE A 21 23.25 -1.66 -1.84
N SER A 22 23.87 -2.35 -2.82
CA SER A 22 25.13 -3.11 -2.64
C SER A 22 26.29 -2.30 -2.06
N ASN A 23 26.34 -0.99 -2.35
CA ASN A 23 27.38 -0.09 -1.86
C ASN A 23 27.10 0.51 -0.47
N LEU A 24 25.96 0.20 0.15
CA LEU A 24 25.65 0.69 1.49
C LEU A 24 26.41 -0.08 2.57
N PRO A 25 26.92 0.60 3.61
CA PRO A 25 27.38 -0.08 4.82
C PRO A 25 26.27 -0.93 5.42
N SER A 26 26.63 -2.06 6.05
CA SER A 26 25.66 -3.04 6.57
C SER A 26 24.59 -2.41 7.49
N ALA A 27 24.96 -1.44 8.32
CA ALA A 27 24.03 -0.72 9.19
C ALA A 27 22.98 0.10 8.39
N HIS A 28 23.40 0.74 7.29
CA HIS A 28 22.50 1.49 6.41
C HIS A 28 21.63 0.56 5.58
N TYR A 29 22.18 -0.55 5.09
CA TYR A 29 21.42 -1.58 4.39
C TYR A 29 20.29 -2.11 5.28
N ALA A 30 20.60 -2.52 6.52
CA ALA A 30 19.60 -3.00 7.46
C ALA A 30 18.50 -1.95 7.73
N ARG A 31 18.89 -0.67 7.85
CA ARG A 31 17.92 0.44 8.02
C ARG A 31 17.02 0.61 6.80
N VAL A 32 17.56 0.58 5.59
CA VAL A 32 16.78 0.68 4.35
C VAL A 32 15.81 -0.49 4.23
N MET A 33 16.25 -1.72 4.51
CA MET A 33 15.38 -2.90 4.47
C MET A 33 14.22 -2.81 5.47
N ASN A 34 14.47 -2.27 6.67
CA ASN A 34 13.41 -2.01 7.65
C ASN A 34 12.41 -0.96 7.17
N ILE A 35 12.89 0.13 6.56
CA ILE A 35 12.03 1.17 5.99
C ILE A 35 11.22 0.61 4.82
N LEU A 36 11.83 -0.16 3.93
CA LEU A 36 11.18 -0.81 2.79
C LEU A 36 10.06 -1.73 3.27
N LYS A 37 10.33 -2.60 4.24
CA LYS A 37 9.33 -3.49 4.83
C LYS A 37 8.16 -2.70 5.41
N ALA A 38 8.44 -1.72 6.27
CA ALA A 38 7.41 -0.91 6.90
C ALA A 38 6.56 -0.14 5.87
N SER A 39 7.18 0.35 4.80
CA SER A 39 6.50 1.11 3.75
C SER A 39 5.58 0.24 2.90
N ILE A 40 6.00 -0.99 2.55
CA ILE A 40 5.16 -1.95 1.82
C ILE A 40 4.01 -2.43 2.70
N LEU A 41 4.23 -2.72 3.98
CA LEU A 41 3.15 -3.14 4.87
C LEU A 41 2.12 -2.02 5.11
N ALA A 42 2.53 -0.76 5.04
CA ALA A 42 1.63 0.39 5.20
C ALA A 42 0.64 0.60 4.03
N THR A 43 0.84 -0.07 2.89
CA THR A 43 -0.13 -0.01 1.78
C THR A 43 -1.37 -0.89 2.04
N ASP A 44 -1.33 -1.77 3.04
CA ASP A 44 -2.55 -2.45 3.51
C ASP A 44 -3.48 -1.41 4.15
N LEU A 45 -4.64 -1.18 3.53
CA LEU A 45 -5.65 -0.26 4.05
C LEU A 45 -6.11 -0.60 5.47
N THR A 46 -6.02 -1.87 5.89
CA THR A 46 -6.32 -2.27 7.27
C THR A 46 -5.35 -1.63 8.26
N VAL A 47 -4.05 -1.58 7.91
CA VAL A 47 -3.03 -0.92 8.73
C VAL A 47 -3.33 0.57 8.82
N TYR A 48 -3.65 1.22 7.70
CA TYR A 48 -4.09 2.62 7.70
C TYR A 48 -5.29 2.84 8.63
N LEU A 49 -6.33 2.02 8.53
CA LEU A 49 -7.54 2.14 9.37
C LEU A 49 -7.24 1.98 10.86
N GLN A 50 -6.28 1.14 11.23
CA GLN A 50 -5.85 0.94 12.62
C GLN A 50 -5.10 2.15 13.19
N VAL A 51 -4.22 2.77 12.40
CA VAL A 51 -3.36 3.87 12.90
C VAL A 51 -3.93 5.27 12.66
N ARG A 52 -5.00 5.41 11.85
CA ARG A 52 -5.42 6.73 11.38
C ARG A 52 -5.89 7.67 12.48
N THR A 53 -6.59 7.15 13.47
CA THR A 53 -7.12 7.93 14.60
C THR A 53 -5.98 8.52 15.40
N GLN A 54 -4.93 7.72 15.67
CA GLN A 54 -3.74 8.18 16.40
C GLN A 54 -3.07 9.35 15.68
N PHE A 55 -2.87 9.25 14.36
CA PHE A 55 -2.24 10.32 13.59
C PHE A 55 -3.08 11.59 13.57
N PHE A 56 -4.39 11.47 13.33
CA PHE A 56 -5.26 12.64 13.30
C PHE A 56 -5.33 13.34 14.66
N SER A 57 -5.44 12.61 15.77
CA SER A 57 -5.37 13.18 17.12
C SER A 57 -4.05 13.92 17.36
N LEU A 58 -2.93 13.29 17.01
CA LEU A 58 -1.59 13.87 17.17
C LEU A 58 -1.45 15.21 16.42
N VAL A 59 -1.99 15.29 15.20
CA VAL A 59 -1.98 16.51 14.39
C VAL A 59 -2.97 17.55 14.93
N SER A 60 -4.20 17.16 15.25
CA SER A 60 -5.23 18.09 15.73
C SER A 60 -4.90 18.72 17.08
N GLU A 61 -4.17 18.00 17.94
CA GLU A 61 -3.73 18.47 19.25
C GLU A 61 -2.42 19.28 19.19
N GLY A 62 -1.82 19.45 18.00
CA GLY A 62 -0.56 20.16 17.83
C GLY A 62 0.65 19.43 18.45
N GLN A 63 0.53 18.12 18.69
CA GLN A 63 1.56 17.28 19.32
C GLN A 63 2.47 16.59 18.30
N PHE A 64 2.18 16.71 17.00
CA PHE A 64 3.03 16.16 15.97
C PHE A 64 4.41 16.82 15.99
N ASP A 65 5.43 15.97 16.07
CA ASP A 65 6.83 16.38 16.12
C ASP A 65 7.63 15.57 15.10
N VAL A 66 8.14 16.24 14.07
CA VAL A 66 8.95 15.62 13.01
C VAL A 66 10.31 15.13 13.51
N SER A 67 10.80 15.64 14.64
CA SER A 67 12.05 15.17 15.25
C SER A 67 11.87 13.83 15.96
N ASN A 68 10.64 13.51 16.36
CA ASN A 68 10.28 12.22 16.93
C ASN A 68 10.23 11.12 15.85
N ARG A 69 10.96 10.03 16.08
CA ARG A 69 11.03 8.90 15.16
C ARG A 69 9.68 8.21 14.96
N SER A 70 8.90 7.98 16.02
CA SER A 70 7.61 7.28 15.89
C SER A 70 6.60 8.10 15.07
N HIS A 71 6.61 9.43 15.25
CA HIS A 71 5.77 10.35 14.47
C HIS A 71 6.16 10.34 12.98
N ARG A 72 7.46 10.33 12.67
CA ARG A 72 7.91 10.18 11.27
C ARG A 72 7.55 8.82 10.68
N ASP A 73 7.62 7.76 11.47
CA ASP A 73 7.26 6.41 11.00
C ASP A 73 5.75 6.32 10.74
N LEU A 74 4.92 6.93 11.59
CA LEU A 74 3.49 7.08 11.38
C LEU A 74 3.16 7.94 10.15
N LEU A 75 3.82 9.09 9.99
CA LEU A 75 3.68 9.94 8.82
C LEU A 75 4.08 9.20 7.53
N ARG A 76 5.16 8.41 7.56
CA ARG A 76 5.57 7.61 6.39
C ARG A 76 4.49 6.60 6.02
N SER A 77 3.90 5.92 7.00
CA SER A 77 2.79 4.99 6.76
C SER A 77 1.64 5.69 6.03
N PHE A 78 1.24 6.87 6.52
CA PHE A 78 0.23 7.71 5.88
C PHE A 78 0.59 8.16 4.47
N LEU A 79 1.84 8.56 4.24
CA LEU A 79 2.32 8.97 2.92
C LEU A 79 2.30 7.80 1.92
N MET A 80 2.60 6.58 2.37
CA MET A 80 2.51 5.39 1.52
C MET A 80 1.07 5.17 1.07
N THR A 81 0.10 5.19 2.00
CA THR A 81 -1.33 5.07 1.64
C THR A 81 -1.78 6.20 0.72
N ALA A 82 -1.38 7.44 0.99
CA ALA A 82 -1.76 8.60 0.17
C ALA A 82 -1.23 8.49 -1.27
N CYS A 83 -0.01 7.99 -1.44
CA CYS A 83 0.55 7.70 -2.77
C CYS A 83 -0.20 6.56 -3.46
N ASP A 84 -0.52 5.48 -2.73
CA ASP A 84 -1.19 4.29 -3.26
C ASP A 84 -2.59 4.61 -3.81
N ILE A 85 -3.38 5.39 -3.06
CA ILE A 85 -4.72 5.81 -3.49
C ILE A 85 -4.72 7.12 -4.30
N GLY A 86 -3.54 7.66 -4.63
CA GLY A 86 -3.36 8.98 -5.22
C GLY A 86 -4.02 9.16 -6.59
N ALA A 87 -4.34 8.08 -7.31
CA ALA A 87 -5.10 8.12 -8.55
C ALA A 87 -6.47 8.80 -8.40
N SER A 88 -7.10 8.67 -7.22
CA SER A 88 -8.37 9.32 -6.90
C SER A 88 -8.32 10.86 -6.90
N THR A 89 -7.11 11.43 -6.82
CA THR A 89 -6.88 12.89 -6.80
C THR A 89 -6.58 13.48 -8.17
N LYS A 90 -6.47 12.65 -9.21
CA LYS A 90 -6.14 13.10 -10.57
C LYS A 90 -7.33 13.80 -11.23
N PRO A 91 -7.10 14.64 -12.27
CA PRO A 91 -8.17 15.16 -13.11
C PRO A 91 -9.13 14.06 -13.58
N TRP A 92 -10.40 14.43 -13.76
CA TRP A 92 -11.50 13.50 -14.00
C TRP A 92 -11.23 12.50 -15.13
N ASP A 93 -10.68 12.97 -16.25
CA ASP A 93 -10.37 12.14 -17.42
C ASP A 93 -9.34 11.05 -17.14
N ILE A 94 -8.42 11.30 -16.20
CA ILE A 94 -7.41 10.33 -15.73
C ILE A 94 -8.02 9.42 -14.67
N GLN A 95 -8.66 10.00 -13.65
CA GLN A 95 -9.25 9.25 -12.55
C GLN A 95 -10.29 8.24 -13.07
N PHE A 96 -11.12 8.63 -14.04
CA PHE A 96 -12.13 7.76 -14.65
C PHE A 96 -11.52 6.53 -15.33
N LYS A 97 -10.39 6.68 -16.01
CA LYS A 97 -9.67 5.56 -16.64
C LYS A 97 -9.13 4.60 -15.59
N VAL A 98 -8.52 5.13 -14.52
CA VAL A 98 -8.01 4.30 -13.42
C VAL A 98 -9.15 3.59 -12.70
N ALA A 99 -10.25 4.28 -12.41
CA ALA A 99 -11.43 3.67 -11.79
C ALA A 99 -11.96 2.50 -12.61
N LYS A 100 -12.04 2.61 -13.94
CA LYS A 100 -12.43 1.50 -14.81
C LYS A 100 -11.51 0.28 -14.69
N LEU A 101 -10.20 0.50 -14.61
CA LEU A 101 -9.23 -0.59 -14.45
C LEU A 101 -9.40 -1.28 -13.09
N VAL A 102 -9.54 -0.50 -12.02
CA VAL A 102 -9.79 -1.02 -10.66
C VAL A 102 -11.10 -1.81 -10.60
N THR A 103 -12.18 -1.29 -11.20
CA THR A 103 -13.45 -2.01 -11.26
C THR A 103 -13.34 -3.30 -12.08
N SER A 104 -12.62 -3.28 -13.21
CA SER A 104 -12.38 -4.49 -14.01
C SER A 104 -11.67 -5.57 -13.19
N GLU A 105 -10.63 -5.21 -12.43
CA GLU A 105 -9.91 -6.14 -11.57
C GLU A 105 -10.80 -6.75 -10.48
N PHE A 106 -11.67 -5.94 -9.85
CA PHE A 106 -12.64 -6.44 -8.88
C PHE A 106 -13.65 -7.42 -9.49
N PHE A 107 -14.10 -7.17 -10.72
CA PHE A 107 -15.00 -8.09 -11.42
C PHE A 107 -14.30 -9.40 -11.80
N ASP A 108 -13.06 -9.33 -12.30
CA ASP A 108 -12.26 -10.51 -12.60
C ASP A 108 -12.05 -11.38 -11.34
N GLN A 109 -11.82 -10.76 -10.18
CA GLN A 109 -11.77 -11.46 -8.90
C GLN A 109 -13.12 -12.07 -8.52
N GLY A 110 -14.23 -11.32 -8.64
CA GLY A 110 -15.57 -11.82 -8.35
C GLY A 110 -15.96 -13.03 -9.19
N ASP A 111 -15.61 -13.02 -10.47
CA ASP A 111 -15.80 -14.16 -11.37
C ASP A 111 -14.95 -15.36 -10.97
N LEU A 112 -13.69 -15.14 -10.58
CA LEU A 112 -12.80 -16.19 -10.10
C LEU A 112 -13.36 -16.86 -8.83
N GLU A 113 -13.85 -16.05 -7.87
CA GLU A 113 -14.47 -16.53 -6.63
C GLU A 113 -15.76 -17.30 -6.91
N LYS A 114 -16.61 -16.81 -7.81
CA LYS A 114 -17.82 -17.51 -8.24
C LYS A 114 -17.50 -18.86 -8.91
N THR A 115 -16.52 -18.91 -9.81
CA THR A 115 -16.17 -20.14 -10.54
C THR A 115 -15.46 -21.15 -9.65
N LYS A 116 -14.45 -20.73 -8.87
CA LYS A 116 -13.58 -21.62 -8.08
C LYS A 116 -14.12 -21.93 -6.69
N LEU A 117 -14.71 -20.95 -6.01
CA LEU A 117 -15.16 -21.08 -4.62
C LEU A 117 -16.68 -21.25 -4.49
N LYS A 118 -17.43 -21.07 -5.59
CA LYS A 118 -18.91 -21.21 -5.65
C LYS A 118 -19.64 -20.27 -4.68
N ILE A 119 -19.06 -19.10 -4.40
CA ILE A 119 -19.66 -18.06 -3.56
C ILE A 119 -20.27 -16.94 -4.42
N THR A 120 -21.27 -16.25 -3.87
CA THR A 120 -21.81 -15.04 -4.49
C THR A 120 -20.88 -13.88 -4.16
N PRO A 121 -20.30 -13.19 -5.16
CA PRO A 121 -19.40 -12.07 -4.91
C PRO A 121 -20.16 -10.88 -4.27
N PRO A 122 -19.48 -10.09 -3.42
CA PRO A 122 -20.06 -8.87 -2.87
C PRO A 122 -20.36 -7.85 -3.97
N ALA A 123 -21.23 -6.87 -3.69
CA ALA A 123 -21.67 -5.87 -4.67
C ALA A 123 -20.50 -5.13 -5.38
N LEU A 124 -19.40 -4.88 -4.67
CA LEU A 124 -18.21 -4.25 -5.24
C LEU A 124 -17.55 -5.09 -6.36
N MET A 125 -17.67 -6.41 -6.29
CA MET A 125 -17.05 -7.39 -7.20
C MET A 125 -18.08 -8.05 -8.13
N ALA A 126 -19.36 -7.67 -8.03
CA ALA A 126 -20.42 -8.24 -8.84
C ALA A 126 -20.65 -7.38 -10.09
N LEU A 127 -20.47 -7.96 -11.28
CA LEU A 127 -20.89 -7.34 -12.52
C LEU A 127 -22.43 -7.35 -12.58
N THR A 128 -23.06 -6.24 -12.22
CA THR A 128 -24.48 -6.04 -12.48
C THR A 128 -24.62 -5.50 -13.90
N ASN A 129 -24.96 -6.38 -14.84
CA ASN A 129 -25.36 -5.94 -16.18
C ASN A 129 -26.70 -5.20 -16.04
N GLU A 130 -26.68 -3.87 -16.16
CA GLU A 130 -27.84 -3.10 -16.61
C GLU A 130 -27.91 -3.10 -18.13
#